data_AF-A0A2D6ZYE8-F1
#
_entry.id   AF-A0A2D6ZYE8-F1
#
_cell.length_a   1.000
_cell.length_b   1.000
_cell.length_c   1.000
_cell.angle_alpha   90.00
_cell.angle_beta   90.00
_cell.angle_gamma   90.00
#
_symmetry.space_group_name_H-M   'P 1'
#
loop_
_entity.id
_entity.type
_entity.pdbx_description
1 polymer ?
#
loop_
_entity_poly.entity_id
_entity_poly.type
_entity_poly.pdbx_seq_one_letter_code
_entity_poly.pdbx_strand_id
1 'polypeptide(L)'
;MPIANGLAASAASVMATAFTFPIDSYRVNNSIPLQKFNLKSAYNGFPITAINLTFCRYIAFTIKEEGEKYNKNNKTPIHPKLLSALSSGLTGCKAIIMYPGDIIKINQQTSTKTKTTIMKEALSYPLNYHAKIIATMWSKTTIGYFTWFETQSFATEFNKKHGSLGTFVSGAASSAICSITITPFEIIKINMQTGKCISPSHFIKKHGFSKLMPPKATAALAMRSTLGGAFFNVFYTQIKSYSL
;
A
#
# COMPACT_ATOMS: atom_id res chain seq x y z
N MET A 1 -27.80 -9.71 -2.09
CA MET A 1 -27.29 -8.33 -2.26
C MET A 1 -25.89 -8.44 -2.81
N PRO A 2 -25.58 -7.85 -3.99
CA PRO A 2 -24.21 -7.86 -4.49
C PRO A 2 -23.32 -7.13 -3.48
N ILE A 3 -22.29 -7.82 -2.99
CA ILE A 3 -21.26 -7.19 -2.16
C ILE A 3 -20.68 -6.06 -3.02
N ALA A 4 -20.81 -4.82 -2.54
CA ALA A 4 -20.18 -3.68 -3.19
C ALA A 4 -18.70 -4.01 -3.42
N ASN A 5 -18.20 -3.86 -4.65
CA ASN A 5 -16.83 -4.23 -5.04
C ASN A 5 -15.76 -3.71 -4.06
N GLY A 6 -16.00 -2.55 -3.41
CA GLY A 6 -15.18 -2.04 -2.32
C GLY A 6 -15.05 -2.99 -1.12
N LEU A 7 -16.14 -3.61 -0.65
CA LEU A 7 -16.12 -4.61 0.43
C LEU A 7 -15.36 -5.87 0.03
N ALA A 8 -15.58 -6.36 -1.19
CA ALA A 8 -14.84 -7.50 -1.73
C ALA A 8 -13.33 -7.22 -1.80
N ALA A 9 -12.95 -6.02 -2.26
CA ALA A 9 -11.55 -5.58 -2.30
C ALA A 9 -10.95 -5.45 -0.89
N SER A 10 -11.72 -4.98 0.08
CA SER A 10 -11.30 -4.90 1.48
C SER A 10 -11.03 -6.28 2.07
N ALA A 11 -11.98 -7.21 1.96
CA ALA A 11 -11.83 -8.57 2.46
C ALA A 11 -10.65 -9.30 1.80
N ALA A 12 -10.55 -9.23 0.47
CA ALA A 12 -9.44 -9.80 -0.29
C ALA A 12 -8.08 -9.25 0.15
N SER A 13 -8.01 -7.95 0.46
CA SER A 13 -6.75 -7.31 0.90
C SER A 13 -6.34 -7.71 2.31
N VAL A 14 -7.30 -7.87 3.23
CA VAL A 14 -7.02 -8.35 4.59
C VAL A 14 -6.50 -9.78 4.53
N MET A 15 -7.16 -10.67 3.76
CA MET A 15 -6.72 -12.05 3.59
C MET A 15 -5.32 -12.13 2.95
N ALA A 16 -5.10 -11.46 1.82
CA ALA A 16 -3.79 -11.42 1.17
C ALA A 16 -2.70 -10.86 2.09
N THR A 17 -3.05 -9.90 2.94
CA THR A 17 -2.11 -9.34 3.92
C THR A 17 -1.82 -10.33 5.04
N ALA A 18 -2.79 -11.11 5.52
CA ALA A 18 -2.56 -12.11 6.56
C ALA A 18 -1.45 -13.11 6.17
N PHE A 19 -1.40 -13.53 4.91
CA PHE A 19 -0.34 -14.41 4.38
C PHE A 19 1.01 -13.71 4.21
N THR A 20 1.01 -12.42 3.90
CA THR A 20 2.23 -11.68 3.55
C THR A 20 2.77 -10.81 4.69
N PHE A 21 2.07 -10.76 5.82
CA PHE A 21 2.41 -9.88 6.94
C PHE A 21 3.77 -10.18 7.58
N PRO A 22 4.21 -11.45 7.76
CA PRO A 22 5.55 -11.75 8.25
C PRO A 22 6.66 -11.16 7.37
N ILE A 23 6.47 -11.19 6.05
CA ILE A 23 7.41 -10.63 5.07
C ILE A 23 7.42 -9.09 5.17
N ASP A 24 6.26 -8.46 5.38
CA ASP A 24 6.18 -7.02 5.62
C ASP A 24 6.90 -6.61 6.92
N SER A 25 6.72 -7.36 8.01
CA SER A 25 7.42 -7.11 9.27
C SER A 25 8.94 -7.28 9.12
N TYR A 26 9.40 -8.28 8.37
CA TYR A 26 10.81 -8.44 8.01
C TYR A 26 11.34 -7.25 7.19
N ARG A 27 10.60 -6.81 6.17
CA ARG A 27 10.94 -5.66 5.33
C ARG A 27 11.08 -4.38 6.15
N VAL A 28 10.12 -4.09 7.02
CA VAL A 28 10.09 -2.87 7.84
C VAL A 28 11.31 -2.83 8.77
N ASN A 29 11.65 -3.95 9.42
CA ASN A 29 12.87 -4.05 10.22
C ASN A 29 14.15 -3.85 9.39
N ASN A 30 14.23 -4.37 8.16
CA ASN A 30 15.39 -4.21 7.28
C ASN A 30 15.45 -2.83 6.59
N SER A 31 14.38 -2.03 6.66
CA SER A 31 14.36 -0.65 6.16
C SER A 31 15.05 0.32 7.14
N ILE A 32 15.40 -0.18 8.32
CA ILE A 32 16.00 0.53 9.44
C ILE A 32 17.38 -0.12 9.72
N PRO A 33 18.48 0.64 9.63
CA PRO A 33 19.79 0.10 9.97
C PRO A 33 19.84 -0.41 11.42
N LEU A 34 20.44 -1.58 11.63
CA LEU A 34 20.82 -2.19 12.93
C LEU A 34 19.73 -2.89 13.76
N GLN A 35 18.54 -3.16 13.21
CA GLN A 35 17.49 -3.84 13.95
C GLN A 35 17.38 -5.34 13.62
N LYS A 36 17.41 -6.21 14.64
CA LYS A 36 17.19 -7.67 14.50
C LYS A 36 15.70 -7.98 14.43
N PHE A 37 15.29 -8.75 13.42
CA PHE A 37 13.93 -9.24 13.27
C PHE A 37 13.60 -10.33 14.30
N ASN A 38 12.41 -10.27 14.92
CA ASN A 38 11.90 -11.30 15.83
C ASN A 38 10.63 -11.94 15.26
N LEU A 39 10.67 -13.25 15.01
CA LEU A 39 9.56 -14.01 14.42
C LEU A 39 8.32 -14.04 15.32
N LYS A 40 8.48 -14.02 16.65
CA LYS A 40 7.35 -13.95 17.60
C LYS A 40 6.55 -12.65 17.46
N SER A 41 7.18 -11.59 16.94
CA SER A 41 6.55 -10.30 16.65
C SER A 41 6.16 -10.14 15.17
N ALA A 42 6.18 -11.20 14.37
CA ALA A 42 5.91 -11.12 12.93
C ALA A 42 4.53 -10.54 12.62
N TYR A 43 3.54 -10.69 13.51
CA TYR A 43 2.18 -10.16 13.40
C TYR A 43 1.90 -8.88 14.22
N ASN A 44 2.92 -8.27 14.81
CA ASN A 44 2.74 -7.00 15.53
C ASN A 44 2.25 -5.91 14.57
N GLY A 45 1.14 -5.26 14.94
CA GLY A 45 0.49 -4.24 14.12
C GLY A 45 -0.45 -4.79 13.03
N PHE A 46 -0.67 -6.12 12.96
CA PHE A 46 -1.62 -6.68 11.99
C PHE A 46 -3.06 -6.17 12.19
N PRO A 47 -3.64 -6.12 13.40
CA PRO A 47 -5.02 -5.63 13.56
C PRO A 47 -5.22 -4.20 13.04
N ILE A 48 -4.26 -3.30 13.31
CA ILE A 48 -4.27 -1.92 12.81
C ILE A 48 -4.14 -1.91 11.29
N THR A 49 -3.29 -2.78 10.75
CA THR A 49 -3.14 -2.94 9.30
C THR A 49 -4.42 -3.43 8.64
N ALA A 50 -5.12 -4.40 9.24
CA ALA A 50 -6.38 -4.92 8.73
C ALA A 50 -7.45 -3.83 8.69
N ILE A 51 -7.62 -3.06 9.78
CA ILE A 51 -8.55 -1.93 9.85
C ILE A 51 -8.21 -0.89 8.76
N ASN A 52 -6.94 -0.45 8.71
CA ASN A 52 -6.50 0.53 7.73
C ASN A 52 -6.70 0.05 6.28
N LEU A 53 -6.42 -1.22 5.99
CA LEU A 53 -6.60 -1.80 4.66
C LEU A 53 -8.06 -1.88 4.26
N THR A 54 -8.96 -2.20 5.18
CA THR A 54 -10.40 -2.26 4.93
C THR A 54 -10.92 -0.90 4.45
N PHE A 55 -10.64 0.19 5.17
CA PHE A 55 -11.07 1.52 4.74
C PHE A 55 -10.40 1.96 3.44
N CYS A 56 -9.09 1.75 3.36
CA CYS A 56 -8.25 2.09 2.21
C CYS A 56 -8.76 1.49 0.89
N ARG A 57 -9.09 0.19 0.91
CA ARG A 57 -9.47 -0.54 -0.30
C ARG A 57 -10.89 -0.27 -0.70
N TYR A 58 -11.78 -0.13 0.29
CA TYR A 58 -13.13 0.32 0.06
C TYR A 58 -13.15 1.67 -0.67
N ILE A 59 -12.49 2.69 -0.12
CA ILE A 59 -12.43 4.04 -0.71
C ILE A 59 -11.85 3.99 -2.14
N ALA A 60 -10.73 3.29 -2.33
CA ALA A 60 -10.05 3.24 -3.62
C ALA A 60 -10.92 2.61 -4.73
N PHE A 61 -11.62 1.52 -4.43
CA PHE A 61 -12.48 0.84 -5.40
C PHE A 61 -13.76 1.63 -5.65
N THR A 62 -14.35 2.25 -4.63
CA THR A 62 -15.49 3.15 -4.80
C THR A 62 -15.13 4.34 -5.71
N ILE A 63 -13.97 5.00 -5.48
CA ILE A 63 -13.52 6.11 -6.35
C ILE A 63 -13.32 5.64 -7.79
N LYS A 64 -12.70 4.47 -7.98
CA LYS A 64 -12.48 3.91 -9.31
C LYS A 64 -13.81 3.65 -10.02
N GLU A 65 -14.75 3.00 -9.33
CA GLU A 65 -16.06 2.65 -9.89
C GLU A 65 -16.90 3.86 -10.23
N GLU A 66 -16.97 4.85 -9.34
CA GLU A 66 -17.68 6.09 -9.62
C GLU A 66 -17.04 6.86 -10.78
N GLY A 67 -15.70 6.84 -10.87
CA GLY A 67 -14.97 7.40 -12.03
C GLY A 67 -15.32 6.69 -13.33
N GLU A 68 -15.35 5.36 -13.34
CA GLU A 68 -15.72 4.56 -14.52
C GLU A 68 -17.20 4.74 -14.91
N LYS A 69 -18.11 4.81 -13.93
CA LYS A 69 -19.54 5.10 -14.15
C LYS A 69 -19.73 6.50 -14.75
N TYR A 70 -19.07 7.50 -14.18
CA TYR A 70 -19.06 8.86 -14.73
C TYR A 70 -18.60 8.83 -16.18
N ASN A 71 -17.48 8.16 -16.47
CA ASN A 71 -16.94 8.15 -17.83
C ASN A 71 -17.85 7.49 -18.86
N LYS A 72 -18.56 6.42 -18.46
CA LYS A 72 -19.54 5.72 -19.33
C LYS A 72 -20.78 6.55 -19.63
N ASN A 73 -21.21 7.39 -18.69
CA ASN A 73 -22.46 8.14 -18.79
C ASN A 73 -22.29 9.53 -19.44
N ASN A 74 -21.05 9.98 -19.68
CA ASN A 74 -20.79 11.30 -20.26
C ASN A 74 -20.61 11.25 -21.78
N LYS A 75 -21.14 12.27 -22.46
CA LYS A 75 -21.00 12.44 -23.93
C LYS A 75 -19.55 12.63 -24.37
N THR A 76 -18.74 13.26 -23.53
CA THR A 76 -17.29 13.47 -23.75
C THR A 76 -16.50 12.69 -22.70
N PRO A 77 -16.15 11.43 -22.97
CA PRO A 77 -15.42 10.63 -22.01
C PRO A 77 -14.02 11.21 -21.76
N ILE A 78 -13.63 11.27 -20.49
CA ILE A 78 -12.26 11.51 -20.05
C ILE A 78 -11.39 10.34 -20.55
N HIS A 79 -10.23 10.68 -21.08
CA HIS A 79 -9.25 9.70 -21.53
C HIS A 79 -8.90 8.71 -20.38
N PRO A 80 -8.86 7.37 -20.59
CA PRO A 80 -8.71 6.39 -19.52
C PRO A 80 -7.49 6.59 -18.61
N LYS A 81 -6.35 7.03 -19.17
CA LYS A 81 -5.14 7.35 -18.39
C LYS A 81 -5.31 8.57 -17.49
N LEU A 82 -6.03 9.60 -17.97
CA LEU A 82 -6.31 10.79 -17.18
C LEU A 82 -7.30 10.46 -16.06
N LEU A 83 -8.32 9.65 -16.34
CA LEU A 83 -9.23 9.14 -15.31
C LEU A 83 -8.47 8.35 -14.25
N SER A 84 -7.57 7.44 -14.66
CA SER A 84 -6.73 6.66 -13.74
C SER A 84 -5.83 7.55 -12.89
N ALA A 85 -5.23 8.60 -13.46
CA ALA A 85 -4.45 9.58 -12.71
C ALA A 85 -5.29 10.33 -11.68
N LEU A 86 -6.48 10.82 -12.06
CA LEU A 86 -7.40 11.52 -11.16
C LEU A 86 -7.89 10.61 -10.03
N SER A 87 -8.36 9.41 -10.34
CA SER A 87 -8.79 8.42 -9.35
C SER A 87 -7.66 8.04 -8.40
N SER A 88 -6.42 7.95 -8.89
CA SER A 88 -5.24 7.67 -8.07
C SER A 88 -4.91 8.83 -7.14
N GLY A 89 -4.98 10.07 -7.63
CA GLY A 89 -4.78 11.29 -6.84
C GLY A 89 -5.78 11.41 -5.70
N LEU A 90 -7.07 11.19 -6.00
CA LEU A 90 -8.16 11.20 -5.01
C LEU A 90 -8.02 10.06 -4.00
N THR A 91 -7.66 8.86 -4.46
CA THR A 91 -7.35 7.73 -3.57
C THR A 91 -6.19 8.07 -2.63
N GLY A 92 -5.26 8.90 -3.10
CA GLY A 92 -4.17 9.47 -2.34
C GLY A 92 -4.56 10.17 -1.04
N CYS A 93 -5.73 10.82 -0.99
CA CYS A 93 -6.24 11.52 0.18
C CYS A 93 -6.45 10.59 1.40
N LYS A 94 -6.55 9.27 1.19
CA LYS A 94 -6.64 8.29 2.27
C LYS A 94 -5.42 8.31 3.20
N ALA A 95 -4.29 8.89 2.76
CA ALA A 95 -3.11 9.06 3.59
C ALA A 95 -3.43 9.74 4.92
N ILE A 96 -4.36 10.70 4.93
CA ILE A 96 -4.82 11.42 6.13
C ILE A 96 -5.46 10.44 7.13
N ILE A 97 -6.34 9.56 6.63
CA ILE A 97 -7.08 8.59 7.45
C ILE A 97 -6.14 7.50 7.99
N MET A 98 -5.24 7.00 7.14
CA MET A 98 -4.37 5.88 7.48
C MET A 98 -3.20 6.26 8.39
N TYR A 99 -2.78 7.51 8.33
CA TYR A 99 -1.53 7.97 8.94
C TYR A 99 -1.39 7.65 10.44
N PRO A 100 -2.38 7.90 11.30
CA PRO A 100 -2.27 7.56 12.73
C PRO A 100 -2.00 6.06 12.96
N GLY A 101 -2.73 5.19 12.26
CA GLY A 101 -2.54 3.75 12.36
C GLY A 101 -1.20 3.28 11.77
N ASP A 102 -0.75 3.89 10.68
CA ASP A 102 0.52 3.52 10.03
C ASP A 102 1.74 3.87 10.91
N ILE A 103 1.72 5.00 11.63
CA ILE A 103 2.74 5.31 12.64
C ILE A 103 2.78 4.26 13.73
N ILE A 104 1.62 3.91 14.29
CA ILE A 104 1.55 2.95 15.39
C ILE A 104 2.06 1.59 14.93
N LYS A 105 1.62 1.14 13.75
CA LYS A 105 2.06 -0.12 13.15
C LYS A 105 3.57 -0.14 12.97
N ILE A 106 4.14 0.86 12.31
CA ILE A 106 5.57 0.87 11.99
C ILE A 106 6.39 0.88 13.27
N ASN A 107 6.03 1.70 14.27
CA ASN A 107 6.74 1.71 15.54
C ASN A 107 6.56 0.41 16.34
N GLN A 108 5.43 -0.30 16.23
CA GLN A 108 5.26 -1.64 16.82
C GLN A 108 6.12 -2.70 16.13
N GLN A 109 6.40 -2.52 14.83
CA GLN A 109 7.25 -3.42 14.05
C GLN A 109 8.75 -3.13 14.24
N THR A 110 9.09 -1.90 14.66
CA THR A 110 10.48 -1.38 14.72
C THR A 110 10.91 -0.93 16.10
N SER A 111 10.11 -1.16 17.14
CA SER A 111 10.52 -0.84 18.50
C SER A 111 9.90 -1.80 19.50
N THR A 112 10.50 -1.86 20.68
CA THR A 112 9.93 -2.53 21.86
C THR A 112 9.02 -1.59 22.66
N LYS A 113 8.75 -0.37 22.16
CA LYS A 113 7.94 0.63 22.87
C LYS A 113 6.49 0.15 22.99
N THR A 114 5.86 0.49 24.10
CA THR A 114 4.43 0.25 24.29
C THR A 114 3.60 1.11 23.33
N LYS A 115 2.36 0.69 23.02
CA LYS A 115 1.45 1.47 22.16
C LYS A 115 1.22 2.88 22.70
N THR A 116 1.09 3.01 24.02
CA THR A 116 0.87 4.28 24.71
C THR A 116 2.07 5.21 24.55
N THR A 117 3.30 4.69 24.69
CA THR A 117 4.53 5.47 24.47
C THR A 117 4.62 5.96 23.03
N ILE A 118 4.35 5.08 22.07
CA ILE A 118 4.36 5.42 20.63
C ILE A 118 3.37 6.55 20.33
N MET A 119 2.16 6.46 20.87
CA MET A 119 1.12 7.46 20.63
C MET A 119 1.46 8.81 21.27
N LYS A 120 2.00 8.82 22.49
CA LYS A 120 2.47 10.06 23.15
C LYS A 120 3.58 10.73 22.35
N GLU A 121 4.56 9.97 21.87
CA GLU A 121 5.65 10.49 21.05
C GLU A 121 5.15 11.01 19.70
N ALA A 122 4.27 10.26 19.04
CA ALA A 122 3.66 10.69 17.78
C ALA A 122 2.91 12.02 17.94
N LEU A 123 2.13 12.19 19.00
CA LEU A 123 1.40 13.43 19.29
C LEU A 123 2.30 14.61 19.66
N SER A 124 3.54 14.35 20.08
CA SER A 124 4.50 15.41 20.43
C SER A 124 5.18 16.05 19.22
N TYR A 125 5.10 15.44 18.03
CA TYR A 125 5.70 16.01 16.83
C TYR A 125 4.95 17.26 16.37
N PRO A 126 5.66 18.26 15.83
CA PRO A 126 5.01 19.48 15.34
C PRO A 126 4.17 19.18 14.09
N LEU A 127 3.07 19.91 13.91
CA LEU A 127 2.09 19.67 12.82
C LEU A 127 2.74 19.62 11.43
N ASN A 128 3.74 20.46 11.18
CA ASN A 128 4.50 20.49 9.93
C ASN A 128 5.27 19.19 9.65
N TYR A 129 5.62 18.42 10.68
CA TYR A 129 6.23 17.10 10.57
C TYR A 129 5.21 16.07 10.09
N HIS A 130 4.02 16.06 10.69
CA HIS A 130 2.92 15.20 10.27
C HIS A 130 2.53 15.47 8.82
N ALA A 131 2.43 16.75 8.42
CA ALA A 131 2.11 17.14 7.06
C ALA A 131 3.10 16.57 6.02
N LYS A 132 4.40 16.56 6.33
CA LYS A 132 5.43 15.98 5.44
C LYS A 132 5.30 14.46 5.30
N ILE A 133 4.95 13.76 6.38
CA ILE A 133 4.74 12.30 6.32
C ILE A 133 3.48 12.01 5.52
N ILE A 134 2.38 12.73 5.77
CA ILE A 134 1.13 12.59 5.02
C ILE A 134 1.37 12.86 3.53
N ALA A 135 2.12 13.91 3.18
CA ALA A 135 2.48 14.20 1.79
C ALA A 135 3.27 13.05 1.15
N THR A 136 4.24 12.47 1.88
CA THR A 136 5.00 11.30 1.39
C THR A 136 4.11 10.08 1.19
N MET A 137 3.18 9.82 2.12
CA MET A 137 2.17 8.76 2.02
C MET A 137 1.20 8.99 0.88
N TRP A 138 0.83 10.25 0.62
CA TRP A 138 -0.01 10.65 -0.50
C TRP A 138 0.69 10.34 -1.82
N SER A 139 1.92 10.84 -2.03
CA SER A 139 2.69 10.56 -3.24
C SER A 139 2.86 9.06 -3.49
N LYS A 140 3.24 8.31 -2.44
CA LYS A 140 3.34 6.84 -2.49
C LYS A 140 2.03 6.21 -2.96
N THR A 141 0.92 6.62 -2.37
CA THR A 141 -0.40 6.06 -2.69
C THR A 141 -0.80 6.39 -4.12
N THR A 142 -0.69 7.66 -4.52
CA THR A 142 -1.03 8.12 -5.86
C THR A 142 -0.24 7.37 -6.93
N ILE A 143 1.08 7.29 -6.79
CA ILE A 143 1.95 6.57 -7.73
C ILE A 143 1.63 5.07 -7.72
N GLY A 144 1.39 4.50 -6.53
CA GLY A 144 1.05 3.09 -6.38
C GLY A 144 -0.24 2.70 -7.11
N TYR A 145 -1.33 3.44 -6.91
CA TYR A 145 -2.60 3.17 -7.62
C TYR A 145 -2.52 3.49 -9.09
N PHE A 146 -1.82 4.55 -9.48
CA PHE A 146 -1.64 4.87 -10.88
C PHE A 146 -0.97 3.70 -11.60
N THR A 147 0.17 3.24 -11.06
CA THR A 147 0.89 2.07 -11.58
C THR A 147 0.01 0.82 -11.57
N TRP A 148 -0.76 0.60 -10.50
CA TRP A 148 -1.65 -0.55 -10.39
C TRP A 148 -2.81 -0.52 -11.39
N PHE A 149 -3.47 0.63 -11.60
CA PHE A 149 -4.54 0.77 -12.58
C PHE A 149 -4.04 0.53 -14.01
N GLU A 150 -2.90 1.12 -14.37
CA GLU A 150 -2.31 0.93 -15.70
C GLU A 150 -1.92 -0.55 -15.92
N THR A 151 -1.30 -1.19 -14.93
CA THR A 151 -0.91 -2.61 -15.04
C THR A 151 -2.10 -3.57 -14.97
N GLN A 152 -3.22 -3.18 -14.37
CA GLN A 152 -4.44 -3.99 -14.34
C GLN A 152 -5.14 -4.09 -15.70
N SER A 153 -5.00 -3.09 -16.56
CA SER A 153 -5.51 -3.16 -17.94
C SER A 153 -4.83 -4.30 -18.70
N PHE A 154 -3.51 -4.42 -18.58
CA PHE A 154 -2.75 -5.55 -19.14
C PHE A 154 -3.11 -6.88 -18.47
N ALA A 155 -3.24 -6.87 -17.14
CA ALA A 155 -3.63 -8.06 -16.38
C ALA A 155 -4.97 -8.63 -16.84
N THR A 156 -5.95 -7.76 -17.10
CA THR A 156 -7.29 -8.15 -17.55
C THR A 156 -7.23 -8.87 -18.90
N GLU A 157 -6.41 -8.37 -19.83
CA GLU A 157 -6.23 -9.02 -21.14
C GLU A 157 -5.53 -10.38 -21.01
N PHE A 158 -4.50 -10.47 -20.18
CA PHE A 158 -3.80 -11.73 -19.90
C PHE A 158 -4.72 -12.77 -19.24
N ASN A 159 -5.57 -12.34 -18.30
CA ASN A 159 -6.50 -13.22 -17.59
C ASN A 159 -7.54 -13.84 -18.52
N LYS A 160 -8.02 -13.11 -19.53
CA LYS A 160 -8.95 -13.64 -20.54
C LYS A 160 -8.37 -14.84 -21.30
N LYS A 161 -7.05 -14.91 -21.46
CA LYS A 161 -6.35 -15.99 -22.18
C LYS A 161 -5.98 -17.18 -21.29
N HIS A 162 -5.78 -16.96 -19.99
CA HIS A 162 -5.16 -17.95 -19.09
C HIS A 162 -5.95 -18.28 -17.82
N GLY A 163 -7.19 -17.79 -17.68
CA GLY A 163 -8.09 -18.15 -16.58
C GLY A 163 -7.55 -17.81 -15.17
N SER A 164 -7.66 -18.76 -14.25
CA SER A 164 -7.28 -18.58 -12.83
C SER A 164 -5.76 -18.41 -12.64
N LEU A 165 -4.94 -19.16 -13.38
CA LEU A 165 -3.49 -18.99 -13.37
C LEU A 165 -3.10 -17.61 -13.92
N GLY A 166 -3.79 -17.15 -14.98
CA GLY A 166 -3.67 -15.80 -15.49
C GLY A 166 -3.85 -14.76 -14.39
N THR A 167 -4.93 -14.90 -13.61
CA THR A 167 -5.33 -13.98 -12.52
C THR A 167 -4.27 -13.86 -11.43
N PHE A 168 -3.65 -14.99 -11.09
CA PHE A 168 -2.55 -15.05 -10.12
C PHE A 168 -1.28 -14.37 -10.67
N VAL A 169 -0.82 -14.78 -11.86
CA VAL A 169 0.42 -14.29 -12.47
C VAL A 169 0.33 -12.80 -12.78
N SER A 170 -0.79 -12.34 -13.30
CA SER A 170 -0.98 -10.93 -13.60
C SER A 170 -1.05 -10.08 -12.32
N GLY A 171 -1.70 -10.55 -11.26
CA GLY A 171 -1.70 -9.90 -9.95
C GLY A 171 -0.31 -9.79 -9.33
N ALA A 172 0.49 -10.86 -9.45
CA ALA A 172 1.90 -10.89 -9.05
C ALA A 172 2.73 -9.84 -9.81
N ALA A 173 2.67 -9.85 -11.15
CA ALA A 173 3.44 -8.95 -12.01
C ALA A 173 3.07 -7.47 -11.78
N SER A 174 1.78 -7.13 -11.81
CA SER A 174 1.29 -5.77 -11.55
C SER A 174 1.77 -5.24 -10.20
N SER A 175 1.75 -6.10 -9.18
CA SER A 175 2.15 -5.71 -7.83
C SER A 175 3.66 -5.65 -7.65
N ALA A 176 4.43 -6.46 -8.37
CA ALA A 176 5.89 -6.34 -8.43
C ALA A 176 6.30 -4.99 -9.05
N ILE A 177 5.70 -4.61 -10.18
CA ILE A 177 5.97 -3.31 -10.82
C ILE A 177 5.59 -2.16 -9.89
N CYS A 178 4.40 -2.21 -9.29
CA CYS A 178 3.95 -1.23 -8.30
C CYS A 178 4.92 -1.11 -7.11
N SER A 179 5.47 -2.23 -6.65
CA SER A 179 6.41 -2.25 -5.52
C SER A 179 7.68 -1.46 -5.80
N ILE A 180 8.22 -1.56 -7.02
CA ILE A 180 9.43 -0.86 -7.44
C ILE A 180 9.17 0.64 -7.46
N THR A 181 8.04 1.08 -8.02
CA THR A 181 7.71 2.51 -8.13
C THR A 181 7.47 3.18 -6.77
N ILE A 182 6.93 2.44 -5.79
CA ILE A 182 6.67 2.99 -4.45
C ILE A 182 7.81 2.81 -3.44
N THR A 183 8.82 1.96 -3.75
CA THR A 183 9.96 1.68 -2.85
C THR A 183 10.62 2.95 -2.28
N PRO A 184 11.04 3.94 -3.09
CA PRO A 184 11.71 5.13 -2.56
C PRO A 184 10.85 5.87 -1.53
N PHE A 185 9.54 5.99 -1.78
CA PHE A 185 8.62 6.65 -0.86
C PHE A 185 8.41 5.84 0.42
N GLU A 186 8.36 4.51 0.34
CA GLU A 186 8.27 3.65 1.52
C GLU A 186 9.47 3.79 2.44
N ILE A 187 10.69 3.82 1.89
CA ILE A 187 11.92 3.99 2.68
C ILE A 187 11.94 5.35 3.39
N ILE A 188 11.63 6.43 2.68
CA ILE A 188 11.56 7.77 3.27
C ILE A 188 10.51 7.82 4.37
N LYS A 189 9.29 7.32 4.07
CA LYS A 189 8.17 7.32 5.01
C LYS A 189 8.52 6.58 6.31
N ILE A 190 9.06 5.37 6.22
CA ILE A 190 9.46 4.58 7.40
C ILE A 190 10.49 5.35 8.23
N ASN A 191 11.52 5.91 7.61
CA ASN A 191 12.56 6.64 8.33
C ASN A 191 12.01 7.90 9.02
N MET A 192 11.05 8.59 8.41
CA MET A 192 10.36 9.71 9.06
C MET A 192 9.48 9.25 10.22
N GLN A 193 8.70 8.18 10.05
CA GLN A 193 7.81 7.68 11.11
C GLN A 193 8.56 7.08 12.31
N THR A 194 9.85 6.73 12.14
CA THR A 194 10.74 6.30 13.23
C THR A 194 11.71 7.40 13.70
N GLY A 195 11.50 8.65 13.30
CA GLY A 195 12.32 9.79 13.74
C GLY A 195 13.77 9.80 13.22
N LYS A 196 14.12 8.98 12.24
CA LYS A 196 15.48 8.88 11.68
C LYS A 196 15.79 9.96 10.65
N CYS A 197 14.76 10.55 10.04
CA CYS A 197 14.88 11.70 9.16
C CYS A 197 13.68 12.64 9.28
N ILE A 198 13.89 13.93 8.98
CA ILE A 198 12.86 14.97 9.16
C ILE A 198 12.14 15.32 7.85
N SER A 199 12.76 15.01 6.72
CA SER A 199 12.21 15.25 5.39
C SER A 199 12.86 14.33 4.34
N PRO A 200 12.24 14.18 3.14
CA PRO A 200 12.87 13.52 2.00
C PRO A 200 14.24 14.12 1.65
N SER A 201 14.35 15.45 1.62
CA SER A 201 15.60 16.15 1.31
C SER A 201 16.69 15.88 2.35
N HIS A 202 16.32 15.85 3.64
CA HIS A 202 17.24 15.48 4.71
C HIS A 202 17.71 14.02 4.57
N PHE A 203 16.81 13.10 4.21
CA PHE A 203 17.18 11.71 3.96
C PHE A 203 18.20 11.59 2.82
N ILE A 204 17.93 12.22 1.67
CA ILE A 204 18.83 12.18 0.50
C ILE A 204 20.19 12.79 0.83
N LYS A 205 20.22 13.94 1.53
CA LYS A 205 21.47 14.57 1.96
C LYS A 205 22.28 13.68 2.92
N LYS A 206 21.61 13.00 3.85
CA LYS A 206 22.26 12.18 4.89
C LYS A 206 22.70 10.81 4.39
N HIS A 207 21.95 10.19 3.49
CA HIS A 207 22.12 8.78 3.11
C HIS A 207 22.44 8.56 1.62
N GLY A 208 22.22 9.57 0.77
CA GLY A 208 22.38 9.47 -0.68
C GLY A 208 21.20 8.78 -1.40
N PHE A 209 21.12 8.98 -2.72
CA PHE A 209 20.08 8.37 -3.57
C PHE A 209 20.14 6.83 -3.58
N SER A 210 21.33 6.25 -3.47
CA SER A 210 21.52 4.79 -3.46
C SER A 210 20.80 4.09 -2.31
N LYS A 211 20.46 4.82 -1.23
CA LYS A 211 19.72 4.28 -0.08
C LYS A 211 18.21 4.38 -0.21
N LEU A 212 17.68 4.97 -1.29
CA LEU A 212 16.25 4.95 -1.60
C LEU A 212 15.75 3.56 -2.03
N MET A 213 16.66 2.71 -2.53
CA MET A 213 16.36 1.34 -2.95
C MET A 213 17.40 0.35 -2.40
N PRO A 214 17.47 0.15 -1.07
CA PRO A 214 18.40 -0.81 -0.50
C PRO A 214 18.04 -2.23 -0.99
N PRO A 215 18.97 -3.01 -1.57
CA PRO A 215 18.64 -4.28 -2.22
C PRO A 215 17.79 -5.24 -1.37
N LYS A 216 18.11 -5.38 -0.07
CA LYS A 216 17.36 -6.23 0.86
C LYS A 216 15.92 -5.75 1.09
N ALA A 217 15.73 -4.44 1.28
CA ALA A 217 14.40 -3.87 1.50
C ALA A 217 13.56 -3.88 0.22
N THR A 218 14.19 -3.58 -0.93
CA THR A 218 13.56 -3.67 -2.26
C THR A 218 13.12 -5.09 -2.55
N ALA A 219 13.98 -6.09 -2.35
CA ALA A 219 13.65 -7.50 -2.57
C ALA A 219 12.51 -7.97 -1.65
N ALA A 220 12.56 -7.62 -0.36
CA ALA A 220 11.49 -7.97 0.58
C ALA A 220 10.16 -7.29 0.22
N LEU A 221 10.18 -6.03 -0.23
CA LEU A 221 8.99 -5.32 -0.70
C LEU A 221 8.43 -5.93 -1.99
N ALA A 222 9.30 -6.29 -2.93
CA ALA A 222 8.92 -6.94 -4.17
C ALA A 222 8.29 -8.29 -3.91
N MET A 223 8.91 -9.15 -3.09
CA MET A 223 8.37 -10.45 -2.70
C MET A 223 7.00 -10.30 -2.02
N ARG A 224 6.91 -9.42 -1.01
CA ARG A 224 5.65 -9.14 -0.30
C ARG A 224 4.55 -8.66 -1.24
N SER A 225 4.88 -7.76 -2.16
CA SER A 225 3.88 -7.17 -3.07
C SER A 225 3.47 -8.17 -4.16
N THR A 226 4.40 -8.97 -4.67
CA THR A 226 4.13 -10.03 -5.65
C THR A 226 3.14 -11.04 -5.08
N LEU A 227 3.45 -11.62 -3.91
CA LEU A 227 2.54 -12.56 -3.23
C LEU A 227 1.21 -11.89 -2.86
N GLY A 228 1.27 -10.68 -2.32
CA GLY A 228 0.09 -9.93 -1.91
C GLY A 228 -0.84 -9.63 -3.08
N GLY A 229 -0.30 -9.29 -4.24
CA GLY A 229 -1.03 -9.06 -5.47
C GLY A 229 -1.68 -10.32 -6.02
N ALA A 230 -0.92 -11.42 -6.03
CA ALA A 230 -1.39 -12.71 -6.49
C ALA A 230 -2.57 -13.21 -5.64
N PHE A 231 -2.40 -13.21 -4.31
CA PHE A 231 -3.47 -13.59 -3.37
C PHE A 231 -4.65 -12.62 -3.43
N PHE A 232 -4.41 -11.31 -3.51
CA PHE A 232 -5.48 -10.32 -3.61
C PHE A 232 -6.38 -10.61 -4.82
N ASN A 233 -5.80 -10.83 -6.00
CA ASN A 233 -6.57 -11.08 -7.21
C ASN A 233 -7.38 -12.39 -7.11
N VAL A 234 -6.77 -13.47 -6.59
CA VAL A 234 -7.48 -14.75 -6.38
C VAL A 234 -8.66 -14.58 -5.43
N PHE A 235 -8.44 -14.01 -4.25
CA PHE A 235 -9.50 -13.80 -3.26
C PHE A 235 -10.57 -12.83 -3.75
N TYR A 236 -10.16 -11.76 -4.43
CA TYR A 236 -11.11 -10.77 -4.97
C TYR A 236 -12.03 -11.40 -6.01
N THR A 237 -11.49 -12.17 -6.94
CA THR A 237 -12.29 -12.88 -7.95
C THR A 237 -13.23 -13.90 -7.32
N GLN A 238 -12.76 -14.68 -6.33
CA GLN A 238 -13.59 -15.64 -5.61
C GLN A 238 -14.73 -14.99 -4.82
N ILE A 239 -14.44 -13.95 -4.02
CA ILE A 239 -15.48 -13.24 -3.26
C ILE A 239 -16.53 -12.64 -4.21
N LYS A 240 -16.06 -12.07 -5.32
CA LYS A 240 -16.94 -11.46 -6.31
C LYS A 240 -17.83 -12.49 -7.00
N SER A 241 -17.34 -13.70 -7.28
CA SER A 241 -18.16 -14.76 -7.89
C SER A 241 -19.28 -15.27 -6.98
N TYR A 242 -19.11 -15.21 -5.65
CA TYR A 242 -20.18 -15.55 -4.69
C TYR A 242 -21.19 -14.41 -4.45
N SER A 243 -20.95 -13.23 -5.04
CA SER A 243 -21.79 -12.04 -4.86
C SER A 243 -22.77 -11.80 -6.03
N LEU A 244 -22.67 -12.62 -7.08
CA LEU A 244 -23.56 -12.66 -8.24
C LEU A 244 -24.55 -13.82 -8.06
#